data_AF-A0A418AUC8-F1
#
_entry.id   AF-A0A418AUC8-F1
#
_cell.length_a   1.000
_cell.length_b   1.000
_cell.length_c   1.000
_cell.angle_alpha   90.00
_cell.angle_beta   90.00
_cell.angle_gamma   90.00
#
_symmetry.space_group_name_H-M   'P 1'
#
loop_
_entity.id
_entity.type
_entity.pdbx_description
1 polymer ?
#
loop_
_entity_poly.entity_id
_entity_poly.type
_entity_poly.pdbx_seq_one_letter_code
_entity_poly.pdbx_strand_id
1 'polypeptide(L)'
;MAEATITIDDYFERAKEFRVWLKLEKNVCFDDLTSTDAITYFDKFVTKWNANRLDSMYYTSIPQHILESIQRTQHKWGFKMNEHERLELASMKDSVDISTNTAPGATSSAAMGSTGHRSATAIVSRRDIPDCDSDEERKRAKRERKAYAKHKEMVHEELAPKPTGRFVDPHIR
;
A
#
# COMPACT_ATOMS: atom_id res chain seq x y z
N MET A 1 -14.72 26.40 -29.37
CA MET A 1 -13.90 26.50 -28.15
C MET A 1 -12.47 26.37 -28.61
N ALA A 2 -11.64 27.39 -28.41
CA ALA A 2 -10.23 27.32 -28.80
C ALA A 2 -9.55 26.38 -27.81
N GLU A 3 -9.39 25.12 -28.18
CA GLU A 3 -8.58 24.18 -27.40
C GLU A 3 -7.17 24.75 -27.29
N ALA A 4 -6.68 24.85 -26.05
CA ALA A 4 -5.36 25.35 -25.77
C ALA A 4 -4.35 24.46 -26.49
N THR A 5 -3.65 25.05 -27.47
CA THR A 5 -2.48 24.43 -28.08
C THR A 5 -1.46 24.21 -26.98
N ILE A 6 -1.04 22.96 -26.79
CA ILE A 6 -0.04 22.64 -25.77
C ILE A 6 1.36 22.87 -26.33
N THR A 7 2.28 23.16 -25.43
CA THR A 7 3.71 23.36 -25.69
C THR A 7 4.53 22.43 -24.81
N ILE A 8 5.85 22.38 -25.06
CA ILE A 8 6.79 21.57 -24.25
C ILE A 8 6.76 21.93 -22.76
N ASP A 9 6.42 23.18 -22.41
CA ASP A 9 6.38 23.65 -21.02
C ASP A 9 5.23 22.99 -20.24
N ASP A 10 4.16 22.59 -20.93
CA ASP A 10 2.99 21.91 -20.36
C ASP A 10 3.25 20.42 -20.07
N TYR A 11 4.50 19.97 -20.21
CA TYR A 11 4.92 18.59 -19.97
C TYR A 11 4.44 18.04 -18.62
N PHE A 12 4.58 18.84 -17.56
CA PHE A 12 4.21 18.41 -16.20
C PHE A 12 2.70 18.42 -15.98
N GLU A 13 1.99 19.39 -16.56
CA GLU A 13 0.53 19.46 -16.47
C GLU A 13 -0.13 18.30 -17.21
N ARG A 14 0.42 17.94 -18.37
CA ARG A 14 -0.08 16.89 -19.26
C ARG A 14 0.63 15.55 -19.10
N ALA A 15 1.38 15.38 -18.01
CA ALA A 15 2.13 14.15 -17.74
C ALA A 15 1.23 12.92 -17.53
N LYS A 16 -0.05 13.10 -17.17
CA LYS A 16 -1.00 11.98 -17.01
C LYS A 16 -1.42 11.44 -18.39
N GLU A 17 -1.79 12.36 -19.28
CA GLU A 17 -2.19 12.15 -20.67
C GLU A 17 -1.03 11.55 -21.47
N PHE A 18 0.16 12.11 -21.30
CA PHE A 18 1.35 11.64 -21.96
C PHE A 18 1.70 10.19 -21.58
N ARG A 19 1.58 9.81 -20.31
CA ARG A 19 1.82 8.43 -19.86
C ARG A 19 0.84 7.43 -20.49
N VAL A 20 -0.42 7.82 -20.62
CA VAL A 20 -1.46 7.00 -21.25
C VAL A 20 -1.19 6.82 -22.73
N TRP A 21 -0.80 7.91 -23.40
CA TRP A 21 -0.43 7.88 -24.80
C TRP A 21 0.78 6.98 -25.07
N LEU A 22 1.82 7.06 -24.22
CA LEU A 22 2.99 6.18 -24.32
C LEU A 22 2.61 4.70 -24.21
N LYS A 23 1.71 4.35 -23.29
CA LYS A 23 1.31 2.95 -23.10
C LYS A 23 0.45 2.43 -24.24
N LEU A 24 -0.54 3.19 -24.69
CA LEU A 24 -1.47 2.75 -25.73
C LEU A 24 -0.84 2.74 -27.13
N GLU A 25 -0.14 3.81 -27.50
CA GLU A 25 0.38 3.97 -28.85
C GLU A 25 1.75 3.31 -29.03
N LYS A 26 2.60 3.37 -28.00
CA LYS A 26 4.00 2.94 -28.08
C LYS A 26 4.31 1.71 -27.25
N ASN A 27 3.44 1.31 -26.33
CA ASN A 27 3.68 0.22 -25.38
C ASN A 27 4.97 0.39 -24.55
N VAL A 28 5.50 1.61 -24.47
CA VAL A 28 6.69 1.96 -23.68
C VAL A 28 6.24 2.47 -22.32
N CYS A 29 6.90 2.02 -21.25
CA CYS A 29 6.66 2.55 -19.92
C CYS A 29 7.52 3.77 -19.66
N PHE A 30 6.98 4.69 -18.86
CA PHE A 30 7.65 5.93 -18.50
C PHE A 30 9.02 5.71 -17.83
N ASP A 31 9.14 4.66 -17.02
CA ASP A 31 10.37 4.29 -16.30
C ASP A 31 11.53 3.93 -17.25
N ASP A 32 11.22 3.40 -18.43
CA ASP A 32 12.22 2.94 -19.40
C ASP A 32 12.75 4.09 -20.28
N LEU A 33 12.17 5.29 -20.16
CA LEU A 33 12.52 6.46 -20.97
C LEU A 33 13.60 7.31 -20.32
N THR A 34 14.62 7.66 -21.11
CA THR A 34 15.55 8.71 -20.71
C THR A 34 14.89 10.08 -20.78
N SER A 35 15.40 11.07 -20.05
CA SER A 35 14.88 12.44 -20.09
C SER A 35 14.85 13.03 -21.50
N THR A 36 15.88 12.73 -22.31
CA THR A 36 15.96 13.18 -23.71
C THR A 36 14.87 12.52 -24.55
N ASP A 37 14.70 11.20 -24.42
CA ASP A 37 13.67 10.47 -25.17
C ASP A 37 12.28 10.97 -24.79
N ALA A 38 12.00 11.16 -23.50
CA ALA A 38 10.72 11.67 -23.02
C ALA A 38 10.33 13.00 -23.68
N ILE A 39 11.28 13.94 -23.83
CA ILE A 39 11.05 15.22 -24.51
C ILE A 39 10.74 14.99 -26.01
N THR A 40 11.49 14.12 -26.70
CA THR A 40 11.22 13.83 -28.12
C THR A 40 9.86 13.15 -28.35
N TYR A 41 9.43 12.30 -27.42
CA TYR A 41 8.10 11.69 -27.47
C TYR A 41 7.02 12.71 -27.14
N PHE A 42 7.29 13.63 -26.22
CA PHE A 42 6.37 14.69 -25.88
C PHE A 42 6.15 15.65 -27.06
N ASP A 43 7.19 15.99 -27.83
CA ASP A 43 7.05 16.79 -29.05
C ASP A 43 6.12 16.13 -30.10
N LYS A 44 6.24 14.80 -30.26
CA LYS A 44 5.33 14.01 -31.10
C LYS A 44 3.90 14.02 -30.55
N PHE A 45 3.74 13.98 -29.23
CA PHE A 45 2.45 14.07 -28.57
C PHE A 45 1.82 15.45 -28.79
N VAL A 46 2.58 16.53 -28.61
CA VAL A 46 2.15 17.93 -28.87
C VAL A 46 1.67 18.10 -30.30
N THR A 47 2.43 17.59 -31.27
CA THR A 47 2.05 17.66 -32.69
C THR A 47 0.72 16.95 -32.95
N LYS A 48 0.51 15.76 -32.36
CA LYS A 48 -0.75 15.01 -32.51
C LYS A 48 -1.91 15.66 -31.74
N TRP A 49 -1.64 16.24 -30.58
CA TRP A 49 -2.61 16.94 -29.74
C TRP A 49 -3.16 18.15 -30.45
N ASN A 50 -2.27 19.02 -30.94
CA ASN A 50 -2.61 20.23 -31.68
C ASN A 50 -3.27 19.94 -33.03
N ALA A 51 -3.11 18.73 -33.56
CA ALA A 51 -3.79 18.25 -34.76
C ALA A 51 -5.14 17.57 -34.48
N ASN A 52 -5.58 17.51 -33.21
CA ASN A 52 -6.82 16.84 -32.77
C ASN A 52 -6.91 15.38 -33.22
N ARG A 53 -5.76 14.68 -33.33
CA ARG A 53 -5.69 13.27 -33.76
C ARG A 53 -5.70 12.27 -32.61
N LEU A 54 -5.76 12.74 -31.36
CA LEU A 54 -5.90 11.86 -30.21
C LEU A 54 -7.36 11.52 -29.97
N ASP A 55 -7.59 10.45 -29.22
CA ASP A 55 -8.92 10.03 -28.83
C ASP A 55 -9.60 11.08 -27.92
N SER A 56 -10.93 11.16 -27.95
CA SER A 56 -11.70 12.14 -27.16
C SER A 56 -11.46 12.03 -25.65
N MET A 57 -11.03 10.84 -25.19
CA MET A 57 -10.66 10.56 -23.80
C MET A 57 -9.52 11.45 -23.29
N TYR A 58 -8.58 11.84 -24.15
CA TYR A 58 -7.44 12.66 -23.76
C TYR A 58 -7.82 14.12 -23.49
N TYR A 59 -8.88 14.61 -24.15
CA TYR A 59 -9.30 16.01 -24.08
C TYR A 59 -10.32 16.28 -22.97
N THR A 60 -11.17 15.29 -22.64
CA THR A 60 -12.24 15.47 -21.64
C THR A 60 -11.73 15.16 -20.23
N SER A 61 -11.36 13.91 -20.01
CA SER A 61 -10.79 13.40 -18.76
C SER A 61 -10.42 11.95 -18.99
N ILE A 62 -9.21 11.56 -18.60
CA ILE A 62 -8.80 10.16 -18.72
C ILE A 62 -9.57 9.35 -17.68
N PRO A 63 -10.26 8.27 -18.09
CA PRO A 63 -10.95 7.41 -17.15
C PRO A 63 -9.98 6.82 -16.12
N GLN A 64 -10.36 6.83 -14.83
CA GLN A 64 -9.52 6.34 -13.74
C GLN A 64 -9.09 4.88 -13.95
N HIS A 65 -9.96 4.03 -14.50
CA HIS A 65 -9.62 2.63 -14.79
C HIS A 65 -8.45 2.49 -15.78
N ILE A 66 -8.30 3.41 -16.75
CA ILE A 66 -7.18 3.42 -17.68
C ILE A 66 -5.91 3.83 -16.94
N LEU A 67 -5.99 4.87 -16.11
CA LEU A 67 -4.86 5.32 -15.29
C LEU A 67 -4.38 4.22 -14.32
N GLU A 68 -5.29 3.48 -13.70
CA GLU A 68 -4.95 2.35 -12.82
C GLU A 68 -4.35 1.17 -13.58
N SER A 69 -4.79 0.94 -14.82
CA SER A 69 -4.19 -0.09 -15.68
C SER A 69 -2.74 0.22 -16.04
N ILE A 70 -2.39 1.51 -16.10
CA ILE A 70 -1.05 1.98 -16.42
C ILE A 70 -0.25 2.11 -15.13
N GLN A 71 0.42 1.01 -14.78
CA GLN A 71 1.31 0.99 -13.62
C GLN A 71 2.35 2.11 -13.71
N ARG A 72 2.45 2.91 -12.64
CA ARG A 72 3.40 4.03 -12.56
C ARG A 72 4.85 3.58 -12.68
N THR A 73 5.15 2.38 -12.20
CA THR A 73 6.48 1.76 -12.23
C THR A 73 6.37 0.35 -12.80
N GLN A 74 7.34 -0.05 -13.61
CA GLN A 74 7.48 -1.44 -14.07
C GLN A 74 7.85 -2.40 -12.92
N HIS A 75 8.40 -1.86 -11.83
CA HIS A 75 8.90 -2.66 -10.73
C HIS A 75 7.76 -3.37 -9.99
N LYS A 76 7.84 -4.71 -9.96
CA LYS A 76 6.96 -5.56 -9.19
C LYS A 76 7.63 -5.88 -7.86
N TRP A 77 7.10 -5.33 -6.78
CA TRP A 77 7.55 -5.65 -5.43
C TRP A 77 7.08 -7.06 -5.06
N GLY A 78 8.02 -8.00 -4.94
CA GLY A 78 7.75 -9.41 -4.64
C GLY A 78 7.48 -9.68 -3.17
N PHE A 79 6.53 -8.98 -2.54
CA PHE A 79 6.15 -9.25 -1.16
C PHE A 79 5.47 -10.62 -1.08
N LYS A 80 6.01 -11.51 -0.25
CA LYS A 80 5.34 -12.75 0.12
C LYS A 80 4.35 -12.42 1.24
N MET A 81 3.07 -12.63 0.97
CA MET A 81 2.00 -12.41 1.95
C MET A 81 1.09 -13.62 2.03
N ASN A 82 0.57 -13.87 3.23
CA ASN A 82 -0.47 -14.87 3.44
C ASN A 82 -1.83 -14.32 2.96
N GLU A 83 -2.81 -15.20 2.69
CA GLU A 83 -4.12 -14.80 2.17
C GLU A 83 -4.85 -13.83 3.12
N HIS A 84 -4.70 -14.03 4.43
CA HIS A 84 -5.25 -13.14 5.45
C HIS A 84 -4.68 -11.72 5.35
N GLU A 85 -3.36 -11.61 5.25
CA GLU A 85 -2.67 -10.32 5.14
C GLU A 85 -3.03 -9.61 3.83
N ARG A 86 -3.20 -10.37 2.74
CA ARG A 86 -3.67 -9.86 1.45
C ARG A 86 -5.08 -9.26 1.55
N LEU A 87 -5.98 -9.94 2.25
CA LEU A 87 -7.35 -9.48 2.47
C LEU A 87 -7.39 -8.22 3.36
N GLU A 88 -6.60 -8.20 4.43
CA GLU A 88 -6.48 -7.03 5.30
C GLU A 88 -5.97 -5.80 4.53
N LEU A 89 -4.94 -5.97 3.69
CA LEU A 89 -4.45 -4.89 2.85
C LEU A 89 -5.48 -4.41 1.83
N ALA A 90 -6.27 -5.31 1.24
CA ALA A 90 -7.34 -4.92 0.33
C ALA A 90 -8.39 -4.05 1.05
N SER A 91 -8.81 -4.47 2.25
CA SER A 91 -9.73 -3.70 3.09
C SER A 91 -9.17 -2.33 3.49
N MET A 92 -7.89 -2.28 3.88
CA MET A 92 -7.20 -1.02 4.19
C MET A 92 -7.11 -0.10 2.98
N LYS A 93 -6.81 -0.65 1.79
CA LYS A 93 -6.74 0.11 0.53
C LYS A 93 -8.08 0.74 0.20
N ASP A 94 -9.17 -0.01 0.30
CA ASP A 94 -10.51 0.49 -0.03
C ASP A 94 -10.94 1.63 0.91
N SER A 95 -10.63 1.50 2.21
CA SER A 95 -10.89 2.56 3.20
C SER A 95 -10.15 3.87 2.84
N VAL A 96 -8.88 3.78 2.45
CA VAL A 96 -8.06 4.93 2.05
C VAL A 96 -8.57 5.53 0.73
N ASP A 97 -8.94 4.69 -0.22
CA ASP A 97 -9.45 5.14 -1.52
C ASP A 97 -10.75 5.93 -1.35
N ILE A 98 -11.69 5.42 -0.55
CA ILE A 98 -12.92 6.13 -0.20
C ILE A 98 -12.58 7.48 0.45
N SER A 99 -11.71 7.49 1.46
CA SER A 99 -11.33 8.72 2.17
C SER A 99 -10.68 9.78 1.27
N THR A 100 -9.96 9.34 0.23
CA THR A 100 -9.16 10.24 -0.64
C THR A 100 -9.92 10.67 -1.89
N ASN A 101 -10.69 9.78 -2.51
CA ASN A 101 -11.41 10.02 -3.76
C ASN A 101 -12.85 10.53 -3.52
N THR A 102 -13.46 10.29 -2.35
CA THR A 102 -14.72 10.97 -2.02
C THR A 102 -14.44 12.42 -1.67
N ALA A 103 -14.55 13.29 -2.67
CA ALA A 103 -14.41 14.73 -2.48
C ALA A 103 -15.36 15.22 -1.35
N PRO A 104 -14.99 16.25 -0.57
CA PRO A 104 -15.77 16.76 0.57
C PRO A 104 -17.14 17.38 0.20
N GLY A 105 -17.61 17.24 -1.05
CA GLY A 105 -18.89 17.75 -1.53
C GLY A 105 -19.96 16.69 -1.80
N ALA A 106 -19.67 15.39 -1.67
CA ALA A 106 -20.67 14.33 -1.89
C ALA A 106 -21.51 14.08 -0.62
N THR A 107 -22.36 15.03 -0.26
CA THR A 107 -23.51 14.78 0.62
C THR A 107 -24.75 14.84 -0.29
N SER A 108 -25.65 13.87 -0.37
CA SER A 108 -26.35 13.17 0.70
C SER A 108 -27.25 12.06 0.11
N SER A 109 -27.70 11.13 0.96
CA SER A 109 -28.69 10.05 0.75
C SER A 109 -28.18 8.64 0.40
N ALA A 110 -27.39 8.06 1.31
CA ALA A 110 -27.50 6.63 1.62
C ALA A 110 -27.05 6.40 3.07
N ALA A 111 -27.96 6.73 4.00
CA ALA A 111 -27.89 6.20 5.35
C ALA A 111 -28.12 4.69 5.26
N MET A 112 -27.21 3.86 5.78
CA MET A 112 -27.47 2.78 6.75
C MET A 112 -26.15 2.09 7.14
N GLY A 113 -25.72 2.26 8.39
CA GLY A 113 -24.99 1.25 9.17
C GLY A 113 -23.46 1.22 9.08
N SER A 114 -22.78 2.06 9.87
CA SER A 114 -21.53 1.67 10.54
C SER A 114 -21.22 2.66 11.66
N THR A 115 -21.14 2.14 12.88
CA THR A 115 -20.96 2.87 14.13
C THR A 115 -19.65 3.67 14.12
N GLY A 116 -19.78 4.94 14.47
CA GLY A 116 -18.76 5.97 14.29
C GLY A 116 -17.47 5.76 15.07
N HIS A 117 -16.35 5.86 14.35
CA HIS A 117 -15.14 6.48 14.85
C HIS A 117 -14.93 7.80 14.10
N ARG A 118 -15.63 8.85 14.54
CA ARG A 118 -15.41 10.21 14.07
C ARG A 118 -14.34 10.85 14.96
N SER A 119 -13.07 10.77 14.57
CA SER A 119 -12.03 11.59 15.18
C SER A 119 -12.20 13.02 14.70
N ALA A 120 -12.97 13.80 15.45
CA ALA A 120 -13.02 15.24 15.30
C ALA A 120 -11.65 15.81 15.70
N THR A 121 -10.91 16.31 14.72
CA THR A 121 -9.73 17.15 14.93
C THR A 121 -10.18 18.51 15.48
N ALA A 122 -10.52 18.52 16.77
CA ALA A 122 -10.45 19.74 17.56
C ALA A 122 -8.97 20.03 17.84
N ILE A 123 -8.52 21.23 17.49
CA ILE A 123 -7.20 21.75 17.80
C ILE A 123 -7.15 21.93 19.33
N VAL A 124 -6.85 20.86 20.06
CA VAL A 124 -6.69 20.90 21.52
C VAL A 124 -5.25 21.27 21.81
N SER A 125 -5.11 22.45 22.43
CA SER A 125 -3.86 22.94 23.01
C SER A 125 -3.19 21.84 23.84
N ARG A 126 -1.92 21.56 23.52
CA ARG A 126 -1.03 20.71 24.31
C ARG A 126 -1.09 21.12 25.78
N ARG A 127 -1.71 20.29 26.62
CA ARG A 127 -1.31 19.99 28.01
C ARG A 127 -2.36 19.03 28.60
N ASP A 128 -1.84 17.97 29.20
CA ASP A 128 -2.49 17.06 30.15
C ASP A 128 -3.43 15.97 29.58
N ILE A 129 -2.84 14.90 29.03
CA ILE A 129 -3.46 13.56 28.97
C ILE A 129 -2.75 12.70 30.03
N PRO A 130 -3.44 12.13 31.03
CA PRO A 130 -2.81 11.25 32.01
C PRO A 130 -2.45 9.91 31.35
N ASP A 131 -1.14 9.61 31.33
CA ASP A 131 -0.55 8.31 30.98
C ASP A 131 -0.78 7.32 32.14
N CYS A 132 -1.90 6.59 32.10
CA CYS A 132 -2.20 5.61 33.15
C CYS A 132 -3.12 4.49 32.65
N ASP A 133 -2.66 3.68 31.70
CA ASP A 133 -3.23 2.32 31.48
C ASP A 133 -2.31 1.38 30.68
N SER A 134 -1.36 1.89 29.87
CA SER A 134 -0.62 1.04 28.92
C SER A 134 0.53 0.22 29.53
N ASP A 135 1.12 0.64 30.66
CA ASP A 135 2.36 0.05 31.17
C ASP A 135 2.15 -1.25 31.97
N GLU A 136 1.04 -1.36 32.70
CA GLU A 136 0.75 -2.56 33.51
C GLU A 136 0.29 -3.74 32.65
N GLU A 137 -0.48 -3.48 31.60
CA GLU A 137 -0.89 -4.52 30.64
C GLU A 137 0.32 -5.08 29.87
N ARG A 138 1.24 -4.20 29.46
CA ARG A 138 2.52 -4.60 28.84
C ARG A 138 3.39 -5.43 29.76
N LYS A 139 3.44 -5.09 31.07
CA LYS A 139 4.16 -5.90 32.08
C LYS A 139 3.47 -7.24 32.34
N ARG A 140 2.14 -7.33 32.28
CA ARG A 140 1.39 -8.58 32.43
C ARG A 140 1.67 -9.53 31.26
N ALA A 141 1.55 -9.03 30.03
CA ALA A 141 1.84 -9.81 28.82
C ALA A 141 3.28 -10.35 28.80
N LYS A 142 4.25 -9.55 29.26
CA LYS A 142 5.65 -9.98 29.37
C LYS A 142 5.86 -11.08 30.42
N ARG A 143 5.10 -11.07 31.52
CA ARG A 143 5.14 -12.10 32.56
C ARG A 143 4.51 -13.41 32.08
N GLU A 144 3.36 -13.34 31.42
CA GLU A 144 2.67 -14.51 30.85
C GLU A 144 3.53 -15.21 29.80
N ARG A 145 4.16 -14.46 28.89
CA ARG A 145 5.08 -15.03 27.89
C ARG A 145 6.25 -15.77 28.55
N LYS A 146 6.82 -15.22 29.62
CA LYS A 146 7.91 -15.86 30.38
C LYS A 146 7.43 -17.12 31.12
N ALA A 147 6.23 -17.08 31.71
CA ALA A 147 5.65 -18.22 32.41
C ALA A 147 5.38 -19.38 31.44
N TYR A 148 4.82 -19.09 30.27
CA TYR A 148 4.58 -20.09 29.23
C TYR A 148 5.90 -20.71 28.73
N ALA A 149 6.94 -19.90 28.52
CA ALA A 149 8.25 -20.40 28.11
C ALA A 149 8.87 -21.36 29.14
N LYS A 150 8.84 -21.00 30.43
CA LYS A 150 9.34 -21.87 31.53
C LYS A 150 8.53 -23.16 31.64
N HIS A 151 7.21 -23.07 31.55
CA HIS A 151 6.35 -24.25 31.59
C HIS A 151 6.64 -25.20 30.42
N LYS A 152 6.81 -24.64 29.21
CA LYS A 152 7.18 -25.41 28.01
C LYS A 152 8.55 -26.10 28.18
N GLU A 153 9.52 -25.41 28.77
CA GLU A 153 10.85 -25.96 29.03
C GLU A 153 10.81 -27.10 30.06
N MET A 154 10.11 -26.92 31.17
CA MET A 154 9.92 -27.95 32.20
C MET A 154 9.20 -29.19 31.65
N VAL A 155 8.15 -29.01 30.85
CA VAL A 155 7.47 -30.13 30.17
C VAL A 155 8.41 -30.86 29.21
N HIS A 156 9.31 -30.14 28.53
CA HIS A 156 10.31 -30.75 27.65
C HIS A 156 11.37 -31.53 28.42
N GLU A 157 11.77 -31.06 29.60
CA GLU A 157 12.74 -31.73 30.48
C GLU A 157 12.16 -33.02 31.09
N GLU A 158 10.88 -33.01 31.47
CA GLU A 158 10.18 -34.21 31.96
C GLU A 158 9.99 -35.27 30.86
N LEU A 159 9.90 -34.86 29.59
CA LEU A 159 9.80 -35.79 28.46
C LEU A 159 11.15 -36.37 28.01
N ALA A 160 12.26 -35.77 28.43
CA ALA A 160 13.58 -36.28 28.11
C ALA A 160 13.87 -37.51 28.99
N PRO A 161 14.04 -38.71 28.41
CA PRO A 161 14.35 -39.89 29.21
C PRO A 161 15.69 -39.69 29.96
N LYS A 162 15.64 -39.72 31.29
CA LYS A 162 16.83 -39.61 32.16
C LYS A 162 17.82 -40.74 31.80
N PRO A 163 19.11 -40.46 31.53
CA PRO A 163 20.10 -41.48 31.23
C PRO A 163 20.26 -42.38 32.47
N THR A 164 19.64 -43.55 32.41
CA THR A 164 19.75 -44.56 33.46
C THR A 164 21.16 -45.13 33.37
N GLY A 165 22.07 -44.61 34.19
CA GLY A 165 23.39 -45.20 34.39
C GLY A 165 23.23 -46.61 34.95
N ARG A 166 23.52 -47.64 34.14
CA ARG A 166 23.67 -49.02 34.60
C ARG A 166 25.16 -49.38 34.66
N PHE A 167 25.68 -49.18 35.88
CA PHE A 167 26.50 -50.11 36.68
C PHE A 167 27.23 -51.29 35.97
N VAL A 168 28.55 -51.26 36.15
CA VAL A 168 29.69 -52.22 36.09
C VAL A 168 29.53 -53.74 35.82
N ASP A 169 30.50 -54.26 35.02
CA ASP A 169 31.24 -55.57 34.90
C ASP A 169 30.77 -56.82 35.69
N PRO A 170 31.01 -58.11 35.28
CA PRO A 170 32.27 -58.66 34.70
C PRO A 170 32.22 -59.93 33.78
N HIS A 171 33.36 -60.26 33.16
CA HIS A 171 33.81 -61.59 32.63
C HIS A 171 33.25 -62.15 31.30
N ILE A 172 34.07 -62.99 30.65
CA ILE A 172 33.97 -63.69 29.32
C ILE A 172 34.86 -62.98 28.27
N ARG A 173 35.99 -63.50 27.78
CA ARG A 173 36.57 -64.86 27.71
C ARG A 173 38.09 -64.77 27.59
#